data_AF-A0A9N8ZDV7-F1
#
_entry.id   AF-A0A9N8ZDV7-F1
#
_cell.length_a   1.000
_cell.length_b   1.000
_cell.length_c   1.000
_cell.angle_alpha   90.00
_cell.angle_beta   90.00
_cell.angle_gamma   90.00
#
_symmetry.space_group_name_H-M   'P 1'
#
loop_
_entity.id
_entity.type
_entity.pdbx_description
1 polymer ?
#
loop_
_entity_poly.entity_id
_entity_poly.type
_entity_poly.pdbx_seq_one_letter_code
_entity_poly.pdbx_strand_id
1 'polypeptide(L)'
;MENRNHTNTHNAVNNKKRKKNPILQAIKLLERKFMFWPKENLPKVTTLNQILISAEEQVTRYMKVIANGPVQNGKPGIVDSRAVIKRPSNYNGVLNCYVIMVIGFRRLVFRSVGSQSTPYSITKK
;
A
#
# COMPACT_ATOMS: atom_id res chain seq x y z
N MET A 1 -67.75 32.74 3.06
CA MET A 1 -67.54 31.58 3.93
C MET A 1 -66.31 30.84 3.42
N GLU A 2 -65.28 30.77 4.26
CA GLU A 2 -64.03 30.04 4.02
C GLU A 2 -64.29 28.58 3.65
N ASN A 3 -63.48 28.03 2.72
CA ASN A 3 -62.79 26.80 3.06
C ASN A 3 -61.50 26.60 2.27
N ARG A 4 -60.54 26.05 2.99
CA ARG A 4 -59.10 25.94 2.70
C ARG A 4 -58.84 24.81 1.71
N ASN A 5 -57.69 24.81 1.05
CA ASN A 5 -56.64 23.88 1.46
C ASN A 5 -55.28 24.20 0.82
N HIS A 6 -54.35 24.45 1.75
CA HIS A 6 -52.94 24.68 1.60
C HIS A 6 -52.24 23.66 0.71
N THR A 7 -51.46 24.14 -0.25
CA THR A 7 -50.35 23.37 -0.80
C THR A 7 -49.30 23.20 0.30
N ASN A 8 -49.14 21.97 0.77
CA ASN A 8 -48.12 21.56 1.73
C ASN A 8 -46.71 21.82 1.16
N THR A 9 -46.14 22.98 1.48
CA THR A 9 -44.71 23.27 1.44
C THR A 9 -44.05 22.69 2.68
N HIS A 10 -44.03 21.36 2.83
CA HIS A 10 -43.16 20.73 3.81
C HIS A 10 -42.55 19.44 3.28
N ASN A 11 -41.23 19.41 3.34
CA ASN A 11 -40.38 18.23 3.39
C ASN A 11 -39.93 17.60 2.07
N ALA A 12 -39.45 18.43 1.13
CA ALA A 12 -38.24 18.04 0.39
C ALA A 12 -37.03 18.17 1.33
N VAL A 13 -36.97 17.30 2.35
CA VAL A 13 -35.78 17.17 3.21
C VAL A 13 -34.64 16.78 2.28
N ASN A 14 -33.73 17.73 2.09
CA ASN A 14 -32.46 17.62 1.42
C ASN A 14 -31.64 16.43 1.96
N ASN A 15 -31.96 15.20 1.54
CA ASN A 15 -31.07 14.06 1.65
C ASN A 15 -30.04 14.09 0.51
N LYS A 16 -29.37 15.24 0.34
CA LYS A 16 -28.07 15.27 -0.32
C LYS A 16 -27.11 14.57 0.64
N LYS A 17 -26.94 13.26 0.49
CA LYS A 17 -25.82 12.49 1.06
C LYS A 17 -24.56 13.32 0.79
N ARG A 18 -24.03 14.00 1.81
CA ARG A 18 -22.79 14.77 1.72
C ARG A 18 -21.71 13.80 1.23
N LYS A 19 -21.35 13.88 -0.05
CA LYS A 19 -20.22 13.14 -0.63
C LYS A 19 -18.99 13.61 0.14
N LYS A 20 -18.53 12.80 1.09
CA LYS A 20 -17.33 13.10 1.89
C LYS A 20 -16.14 13.18 0.93
N ASN A 21 -15.32 14.23 1.07
CA ASN A 21 -14.13 14.42 0.24
C ASN A 21 -13.21 13.17 0.34
N PRO A 22 -12.93 12.47 -0.77
CA PRO A 22 -12.17 11.22 -0.75
C PRO A 22 -10.72 11.41 -0.26
N ILE A 23 -10.09 12.55 -0.56
CA ILE A 23 -8.72 12.87 -0.14
C ILE A 23 -8.68 13.02 1.38
N LEU A 24 -9.62 13.77 1.95
CA LEU A 24 -9.72 13.96 3.40
C LEU A 24 -10.00 12.63 4.13
N GLN A 25 -10.77 11.73 3.52
CA GLN A 25 -11.01 10.40 4.07
C GLN A 25 -9.76 9.52 4.05
N ALA A 26 -8.95 9.61 2.99
CA ALA A 26 -7.68 8.90 2.90
C ALA A 26 -6.67 9.39 3.96
N ILE A 27 -6.54 10.71 4.14
CA ILE A 27 -5.66 11.30 5.16
C ILE A 27 -6.06 10.83 6.56
N LYS A 28 -7.35 10.93 6.91
CA LYS A 28 -7.87 10.47 8.20
C LYS A 28 -7.68 8.97 8.42
N LEU A 29 -7.72 8.17 7.35
CA LEU A 29 -7.42 6.74 7.45
C LEU A 29 -5.95 6.54 7.81
N LEU A 30 -5.03 7.19 7.12
CA LEU A 30 -3.59 7.06 7.33
C LEU A 30 -3.13 7.51 8.73
N GLU A 31 -3.77 8.52 9.29
CA GLU A 31 -3.50 9.06 10.63
C GLU A 31 -4.07 8.20 11.77
N ARG A 32 -4.87 7.18 11.45
CA ARG A 32 -5.48 6.33 12.48
C ARG A 32 -4.41 5.65 13.31
N LYS A 33 -4.51 5.84 14.63
CA LYS A 33 -3.61 5.25 15.62
C LYS A 33 -3.98 3.79 15.91
N PHE A 34 -2.97 2.96 16.03
CA PHE A 34 -3.07 1.55 16.42
C PHE A 34 -2.13 1.31 17.58
N MET A 35 -2.54 0.46 18.52
CA MET A 35 -1.71 0.03 19.64
C MET A 35 -1.37 -1.44 19.45
N PHE A 36 -0.10 -1.80 19.65
CA PHE A 36 0.37 -3.17 19.54
C PHE A 36 1.36 -3.49 20.64
N TRP A 37 1.47 -4.78 20.98
CA TRP A 37 2.43 -5.28 21.94
C TRP A 37 3.61 -5.92 21.19
N PRO A 38 4.78 -5.27 21.17
CA PRO A 38 6.00 -5.94 20.72
C PRO A 38 6.38 -7.05 21.72
N LYS A 39 7.11 -8.08 21.25
CA LYS A 39 7.49 -9.26 22.06
C LYS A 39 8.16 -8.93 23.40
N GLU A 40 8.81 -7.78 23.52
CA GLU A 40 9.77 -7.52 24.60
C GLU A 40 9.41 -6.32 25.48
N ASN A 41 8.22 -5.69 25.32
CA ASN A 41 8.01 -4.36 25.89
C ASN A 41 6.56 -3.93 26.11
N LEU A 42 6.43 -2.76 26.76
CA LEU A 42 5.19 -1.98 26.87
C LEU A 42 4.52 -1.75 25.50
N PRO A 43 3.17 -1.59 25.49
CA PRO A 43 2.44 -1.32 24.26
C PRO A 43 2.96 -0.06 23.57
N LYS A 44 3.10 -0.15 22.24
CA LYS A 44 3.50 0.97 21.39
C LYS A 44 2.33 1.44 20.55
N VAL A 45 2.26 2.75 20.33
CA VAL A 45 1.29 3.37 19.41
C VAL A 45 1.97 3.65 18.08
N THR A 46 1.29 3.33 16.99
CA THR A 46 1.73 3.61 15.61
C THR A 46 0.56 4.12 14.76
N THR A 47 0.81 4.54 13.52
CA THR A 47 -0.21 4.89 12.53
C THR A 47 -0.04 4.07 11.25
N LEU A 48 -1.08 3.98 10.43
CA LEU A 48 -0.97 3.32 9.12
C LEU A 48 0.07 4.00 8.23
N ASN A 49 0.21 5.33 8.33
CA ASN A 49 1.25 6.04 7.60
C ASN A 49 2.66 5.61 8.03
N GLN A 50 2.91 5.48 9.34
CA GLN A 50 4.20 5.02 9.85
C GLN A 50 4.52 3.59 9.38
N ILE A 51 3.54 2.68 9.44
CA ILE A 51 3.68 1.31 8.94
C ILE A 51 4.02 1.30 7.45
N LEU A 52 3.33 2.12 6.64
CA LEU A 52 3.62 2.23 5.20
C LEU A 52 5.05 2.73 4.94
N ILE A 53 5.50 3.77 5.65
CA ILE A 53 6.85 4.31 5.49
C ILE A 53 7.90 3.23 5.81
N SER A 54 7.75 2.52 6.93
CA SER A 54 8.67 1.42 7.28
C SER A 54 8.64 0.28 6.26
N ALA A 55 7.46 -0.03 5.71
CA ALA A 55 7.32 -1.03 4.65
C ALA A 55 7.98 -0.56 3.33
N GLU A 56 7.85 0.71 2.96
CA GLU A 56 8.50 1.30 1.79
C GLU A 56 10.03 1.22 1.90
N GLU A 57 10.59 1.52 3.08
CA GLU A 57 12.02 1.38 3.35
C GLU A 57 12.48 -0.09 3.23
N GLN A 58 11.68 -1.02 3.76
CA GLN A 58 12.00 -2.45 3.67
C GLN A 58 11.96 -2.96 2.23
N VAL A 59 10.93 -2.58 1.47
CA VAL A 59 10.83 -2.92 0.04
C VAL A 59 11.97 -2.31 -0.74
N THR A 60 12.37 -1.06 -0.46
CA THR A 60 13.54 -0.43 -1.08
C THR A 60 14.83 -1.22 -0.81
N ARG A 61 15.02 -1.74 0.40
CA ARG A 61 16.16 -2.63 0.72
C ARG A 61 16.11 -3.93 -0.09
N TYR A 62 14.95 -4.59 -0.15
CA TYR A 62 14.79 -5.82 -0.93
C TYR A 62 14.99 -5.60 -2.42
N MET A 63 14.51 -4.48 -2.96
CA MET A 63 14.67 -4.11 -4.35
C MET A 63 16.14 -4.06 -4.76
N LYS A 64 17.02 -3.51 -3.91
CA LYS A 64 18.48 -3.51 -4.12
C LYS A 64 19.06 -4.93 -4.11
N VAL A 65 18.59 -5.79 -3.21
CA VAL A 65 19.02 -7.19 -3.14
C VAL A 65 18.58 -7.98 -4.38
N ILE A 66 17.33 -7.82 -4.81
CA ILE A 66 16.77 -8.50 -5.99
C ILE A 66 17.50 -8.03 -7.26
N ALA A 67 17.83 -6.75 -7.36
CA ALA A 67 18.54 -6.19 -8.51
C ALA A 67 19.94 -6.81 -8.71
N ASN A 68 20.57 -7.34 -7.65
CA ASN A 68 21.85 -8.04 -7.74
C ASN A 68 21.75 -9.45 -8.36
N GLY A 69 20.54 -9.97 -8.55
CA GLY A 69 20.29 -11.29 -9.15
C GLY A 69 20.56 -12.44 -8.17
N PRO A 70 21.13 -13.58 -8.62
CA PRO A 70 21.38 -14.71 -7.73
C PRO A 70 22.44 -14.36 -6.67
N VAL A 71 22.38 -14.99 -5.51
CA VAL A 71 23.43 -14.84 -4.49
C VAL A 71 24.81 -15.22 -5.05
N GLN A 72 25.82 -14.45 -4.69
CA GLN A 72 27.23 -14.69 -5.06
C GLN A 72 28.08 -14.57 -3.80
N ASN A 73 29.29 -15.16 -3.81
CA ASN A 73 30.20 -15.08 -2.66
C ASN A 73 30.44 -13.63 -2.25
N GLY A 74 30.02 -13.28 -1.02
CA GLY A 74 30.16 -11.94 -0.46
C GLY A 74 29.20 -10.87 -0.99
N LYS A 75 28.18 -11.23 -1.80
CA LYS A 75 27.18 -10.28 -2.31
C LYS A 75 25.75 -10.74 -2.03
N PRO A 76 24.88 -9.87 -1.51
CA PRO A 76 23.48 -10.22 -1.29
C PRO A 76 22.77 -10.42 -2.63
N GLY A 77 21.89 -11.42 -2.68
CA GLY A 77 21.09 -11.74 -3.86
C GLY A 77 19.95 -12.69 -3.52
N ILE A 78 19.28 -13.20 -4.55
CA ILE A 78 18.13 -14.09 -4.46
C ILE A 78 18.60 -15.51 -4.15
N VAL A 79 17.99 -16.11 -3.12
CA VAL A 79 18.20 -17.51 -2.69
C VAL A 79 16.84 -18.22 -2.65
N ASP A 80 16.12 -18.21 -3.78
CA ASP A 80 14.83 -18.89 -3.93
C ASP A 80 14.96 -19.94 -5.04
N SER A 81 14.84 -21.22 -4.67
CA SER A 81 14.95 -22.35 -5.61
C SER A 81 13.83 -22.42 -6.65
N ARG A 82 12.73 -21.68 -6.43
CA ARG A 82 11.60 -21.58 -7.35
C ARG A 82 11.81 -20.50 -8.42
N ALA A 83 12.79 -19.62 -8.21
CA ALA A 83 13.14 -18.57 -9.15
C ALA A 83 14.25 -19.04 -10.08
N VAL A 84 13.98 -18.98 -11.39
CA VAL A 84 14.99 -19.13 -12.43
C VAL A 84 15.51 -17.76 -12.76
N ILE A 85 16.81 -17.53 -12.52
CA ILE A 85 17.45 -16.23 -12.72
C ILE A 85 18.46 -16.36 -13.85
N LYS A 86 18.28 -15.56 -14.90
CA LYS A 86 19.18 -15.52 -16.06
C LYS A 86 19.69 -14.10 -16.26
N ARG A 87 20.91 -13.95 -16.76
CA ARG A 87 21.48 -12.65 -17.19
C ARG A 87 21.75 -12.67 -18.70
N PRO A 88 20.73 -12.39 -19.55
CA PRO A 88 20.94 -12.32 -20.99
C PRO A 88 21.85 -11.14 -21.36
N SER A 89 22.58 -11.26 -22.47
CA SER A 89 23.62 -10.30 -22.90
C SER A 89 23.13 -8.88 -23.20
N ASN A 90 21.83 -8.68 -23.47
CA ASN A 90 21.21 -7.38 -23.77
C ASN A 90 19.87 -7.18 -23.04
N TYR A 91 19.77 -7.63 -21.78
CA TYR A 91 18.54 -7.47 -21.00
C TYR A 91 18.58 -6.21 -20.13
N ASN A 92 17.55 -5.37 -20.26
CA ASN A 92 17.30 -4.25 -19.35
C ASN A 92 15.88 -4.39 -18.77
N GLY A 93 15.76 -5.15 -17.69
CA GLY A 93 14.51 -5.30 -16.97
C GLY A 93 14.25 -4.13 -16.03
N VAL A 94 12.99 -3.90 -15.72
CA VAL A 94 12.58 -2.91 -14.71
C VAL A 94 11.76 -3.63 -13.64
N LEU A 95 12.23 -3.57 -12.41
CA LEU A 95 11.52 -4.05 -11.24
C LEU A 95 10.67 -2.92 -10.67
N ASN A 96 9.35 -3.04 -10.77
CA ASN A 96 8.40 -2.11 -10.16
C ASN A 96 7.94 -2.64 -8.80
N CYS A 97 8.09 -1.82 -7.76
CA CYS A 97 7.84 -2.24 -6.39
C CYS A 97 6.63 -1.50 -5.81
N TYR A 98 5.78 -2.26 -5.13
CA TYR A 98 4.59 -1.75 -4.46
C TYR A 98 4.53 -2.26 -3.03
N VAL A 99 4.10 -1.41 -2.11
CA VAL A 99 3.63 -1.83 -0.79
C VAL A 99 2.12 -1.95 -0.87
N ILE A 100 1.59 -3.10 -0.47
CA ILE A 100 0.14 -3.34 -0.36
C ILE A 100 -0.16 -3.64 1.10
N MET A 101 -1.02 -2.83 1.70
CA MET A 101 -1.53 -3.03 3.05
C MET A 101 -3.03 -3.28 2.99
N VAL A 102 -3.45 -4.37 3.63
CA VAL A 102 -4.85 -4.76 3.76
C VAL A 102 -5.31 -4.42 5.18
N ILE A 103 -6.36 -3.62 5.29
CA ILE A 103 -6.94 -3.16 6.56
C ILE A 103 -8.29 -3.86 6.75
N GLY A 104 -8.31 -4.84 7.64
CA GLY A 104 -9.44 -5.77 7.77
C GLY A 104 -9.62 -6.61 6.50
N PHE A 105 -10.86 -6.84 6.05
CA PHE A 105 -11.16 -7.60 4.83
C PHE A 105 -11.69 -6.74 3.68
N ARG A 106 -11.72 -5.41 3.83
CA ARG A 106 -12.49 -4.52 2.94
C ARG A 106 -11.72 -3.34 2.38
N ARG A 107 -10.55 -3.00 2.92
CA ARG A 107 -9.81 -1.80 2.53
C ARG A 107 -8.39 -2.19 2.15
N LEU A 108 -8.00 -1.81 0.94
CA LEU A 108 -6.64 -1.98 0.43
C LEU A 108 -6.04 -0.61 0.23
N VAL A 109 -4.88 -0.39 0.82
CA VAL A 109 -4.04 0.79 0.60
C VAL A 109 -2.79 0.29 -0.09
N PHE A 110 -2.47 0.84 -1.26
CA PHE A 110 -1.24 0.54 -1.95
C PHE A 110 -0.45 1.83 -2.20
N ARG A 111 0.87 1.71 -2.22
CA ARG A 111 1.78 2.77 -2.61
C ARG A 111 2.85 2.22 -3.53
N SER A 112 3.14 2.98 -4.58
CA SER A 112 4.30 2.71 -5.44
C SER A 112 5.56 3.16 -4.71
N VAL A 113 6.53 2.26 -4.57
CA VAL A 113 7.83 2.56 -3.94
C VAL A 113 8.80 3.10 -4.99
N GLY A 114 8.66 2.66 -6.24
CA GLY A 114 9.49 3.08 -7.37
C GLY A 114 9.87 1.93 -8.28
N SER A 115 10.85 2.20 -9.13
CA SER A 115 11.32 1.31 -10.19
C SER A 115 12.85 1.19 -10.18
N GLN A 116 13.39 -0.01 -10.38
CA GLN A 116 14.82 -0.30 -10.35
C GLN A 116 15.19 -1.10 -11.60
N SER A 117 16.16 -0.61 -12.36
CA SER A 117 16.71 -1.39 -13.48
C SER A 117 17.44 -2.62 -12.94
N THR A 118 17.27 -3.74 -13.63
CA THR A 118 17.95 -5.01 -13.34
C THR A 118 18.42 -5.68 -14.63
N PRO A 119 19.67 -6.18 -14.67
CA PRO A 119 20.18 -6.95 -15.81
C PRO A 119 19.73 -8.42 -15.79
N TYR A 120 18.84 -8.80 -14.86
CA TYR A 120 18.43 -10.18 -14.67
C TYR A 120 16.95 -10.41 -15.04
N SER A 121 16.71 -11.44 -15.84
CA SER A 121 15.38 -12.01 -16.04
C SER A 121 15.09 -13.00 -14.91
N ILE A 122 13.96 -12.79 -14.21
CA ILE A 122 13.52 -13.63 -13.09
C ILE A 122 12.18 -14.26 -13.48
N THR A 123 12.15 -15.57 -13.63
CA THR A 123 10.93 -16.33 -13.97
C THR A 123 10.66 -17.40 -12.93
N LYS A 124 9.39 -17.81 -12.80
CA LYS A 124 9.05 -19.00 -12.02
C LYS A 124 9.51 -20.25 -12.77
N LYS A 125 10.02 -21.23 -12.04
CA LYS A 125 10.30 -22.57 -12.57
C LYS A 125 9.02 -23.28 -13.03
#